data_AF-A0A7C1THD0-F1
#
_entry.id   AF-A0A7C1THD0-F1
#
_cell.length_a   1.000
_cell.length_b   1.000
_cell.length_c   1.000
_cell.angle_alpha   90.00
_cell.angle_beta   90.00
_cell.angle_gamma   90.00
#
_symmetry.space_group_name_H-M   'P 1'
#
loop_
_entity.id
_entity.type
_entity.pdbx_description
1 polymer ?
#
loop_
_entity_poly.entity_id
_entity_poly.type
_entity_poly.pdbx_seq_one_letter_code
_entity_poly.pdbx_strand_id
1 'polypeptide(L)' 'ESRYFAVGKINRDQVEDYARRKDMSIAEVERWLAPNLGYEPD' A
#
# COMPACT_ATOMS: atom_id res chain seq x y z
N GLU A 1 21.08 4.59 -13.01
CA GLU A 1 20.35 5.85 -13.27
C GLU A 1 19.06 5.87 -12.46
N SER A 2 18.63 7.04 -12.01
CA SER A 2 17.39 7.24 -11.26
C SER A 2 16.37 7.98 -12.12
N ARG A 3 15.11 7.54 -12.12
CA ARG A 3 14.00 8.17 -12.88
C ARG A 3 12.68 8.05 -12.13
N TYR A 4 11.73 8.93 -12.44
CA TYR A 4 10.37 8.83 -11.94
C TYR A 4 9.62 7.68 -12.63
N PHE A 5 8.81 6.97 -11.87
CA PHE A 5 7.91 5.92 -12.38
C PHE A 5 6.68 5.83 -11.46
N ALA A 6 5.58 5.33 -12.00
CA ALA A 6 4.37 5.08 -11.22
C ALA A 6 4.51 3.74 -10.46
N VAL A 7 4.08 3.72 -9.20
CA VAL A 7 4.10 2.51 -8.35
C VAL A 7 3.10 1.46 -8.85
N GLY A 8 1.99 1.88 -9.44
CA GLY A 8 0.93 0.98 -9.91
C GLY A 8 0.01 0.52 -8.79
N LYS A 9 -0.73 -0.56 -9.06
CA LYS A 9 -1.63 -1.18 -8.09
C LYS A 9 -0.86 -2.13 -7.16
N ILE A 10 -1.14 -2.06 -5.86
CA ILE A 10 -0.52 -2.90 -4.83
C ILE A 10 -1.52 -3.91 -4.26
N ASN A 11 -1.00 -5.09 -3.91
CA ASN A 11 -1.78 -6.19 -3.34
C ASN A 11 -1.76 -6.16 -1.80
N ARG A 12 -2.63 -6.96 -1.18
CA ARG A 12 -2.81 -7.01 0.28
C ARG A 12 -1.54 -7.41 1.03
N ASP A 13 -0.73 -8.31 0.46
CA ASP A 13 0.57 -8.71 1.00
C ASP A 13 1.55 -7.54 1.14
N GLN A 14 1.60 -6.64 0.15
CA GLN A 14 2.44 -5.43 0.20
C GLN A 14 1.93 -4.42 1.23
N VAL A 15 0.62 -4.32 1.39
CA VAL A 15 -0.01 -3.47 2.41
C VAL A 15 0.32 -3.98 3.82
N GLU A 16 0.19 -5.28 4.06
CA GLU A 16 0.52 -5.92 5.34
C GLU A 16 1.99 -5.76 5.72
N ASP A 17 2.89 -5.93 4.75
CA ASP A 17 4.32 -5.70 4.98
C ASP A 17 4.63 -4.22 5.25
N TYR A 18 3.99 -3.29 4.54
CA TYR A 18 4.15 -1.86 4.78
C TYR A 18 3.62 -1.44 6.15
N ALA A 19 2.45 -1.95 6.54
CA ALA A 19 1.84 -1.75 7.85
C ALA A 19 2.80 -2.19 8.97
N ARG A 20 3.38 -3.40 8.85
CA ARG A 20 4.37 -3.92 9.81
C ARG A 20 5.63 -3.07 9.90
N ARG A 21 6.18 -2.61 8.76
CA ARG A 21 7.39 -1.77 8.75
C ARG A 21 7.16 -0.38 9.32
N LYS A 22 5.93 0.12 9.26
CA LYS A 22 5.55 1.45 9.72
C LYS A 22 4.91 1.46 11.09
N ASP A 23 4.70 0.30 11.70
CA ASP A 23 3.96 0.13 12.95
C ASP A 23 2.58 0.80 12.88
N MET A 24 1.89 0.58 11.76
CA MET A 24 0.55 1.09 11.48
C MET A 24 -0.43 -0.07 11.35
N SER A 25 -1.71 0.19 11.62
CA SER A 25 -2.73 -0.80 11.32
C SER A 25 -2.94 -0.94 9.80
N ILE A 26 -3.39 -2.12 9.35
CA ILE A 26 -3.71 -2.36 7.93
C ILE A 26 -4.77 -1.35 7.44
N ALA A 27 -5.82 -1.13 8.23
CA ALA A 27 -6.89 -0.19 7.90
C ALA A 27 -6.38 1.26 7.70
N GLU A 28 -5.42 1.70 8.52
CA GLU A 28 -4.79 3.01 8.32
C GLU A 28 -3.98 3.07 7.03
N VAL A 29 -3.23 2.02 6.71
CA VAL A 29 -2.44 1.95 5.47
C VAL A 29 -3.38 1.92 4.25
N GLU A 30 -4.44 1.14 4.29
CA GLU A 30 -5.45 1.06 3.23
C GLU A 30 -6.10 2.43 2.99
N ARG A 31 -6.41 3.17 4.07
CA ARG A 31 -6.93 4.53 3.96
C ARG A 31 -5.95 5.48 3.26
N TRP A 32 -4.66 5.42 3.58
CA TRP A 32 -3.65 6.28 2.95
C TRP A 32 -3.31 5.88 1.52
N LEU A 33 -3.33 4.57 1.23
CA LEU A 33 -2.94 4.02 -0.07
C LEU A 33 -4.15 3.70 -0.96
N ALA A 34 -5.36 4.13 -0.58
CA ALA A 34 -6.62 3.83 -1.28
C ALA A 34 -6.55 3.99 -2.82
N PRO A 35 -5.95 5.05 -3.40
CA PRO A 35 -5.84 5.19 -4.85
C PRO A 35 -4.99 4.10 -5.52
N ASN A 36 -4.05 3.52 -4.77
CA ASN A 36 -3.07 2.55 -5.24
C ASN A 36 -3.45 1.10 -4.89
N LEU A 37 -4.54 0.85 -4.14
CA LEU A 37 -4.98 -0.52 -3.86
C LEU A 37 -5.45 -1.21 -5.15
N GLY A 38 -4.95 -2.42 -5.38
CA GLY A 38 -5.35 -3.33 -6.45
C GLY A 38 -6.48 -4.28 -6.05
N TYR A 39 -7.05 -4.10 -4.86
CA TYR A 39 -8.13 -4.89 -4.28
C TYR A 39 -9.09 -3.96 -3.53
N GLU A 40 -10.27 -4.48 -3.21
CA GLU A 40 -11.25 -3.77 -2.39
C GLU A 40 -10.99 -4.11 -0.90
N PRO A 41 -10.63 -3.13 -0.06
CA PRO A 41 -10.48 -3.33 1.38
C PRO A 41 -11.85 -3.52 2.04
N ASP A 42 -11.87 -4.30 3.12
CA ASP A 42 -13.09 -4.64 3.90
C ASP A 42 -13.64 -3.46 4.72
#